data_AF-A0A438DS88-F1
#
_entry.id   AF-A0A438DS88-F1
#
_cell.length_a   1.000
_cell.length_b   1.000
_cell.length_c   1.000
_cell.angle_alpha   90.00
_cell.angle_beta   90.00
_cell.angle_gamma   90.00
#
_symmetry.space_group_name_H-M   'P 1'
#
loop_
_entity.id
_entity.type
_entity.pdbx_description
1 polymer ?
#
loop_
_entity_poly.entity_id
_entity_poly.type
_entity_poly.pdbx_seq_one_letter_code
_entity_poly.pdbx_strand_id
1 'polypeptide(L)'
;MESSALSGKTVHEARCIFMHAHMVSSVAKYMARFSLILSKTVKLDVDLSTVNIQRIDDEPGRDEDGHVVYDEDWKPLILTDGTGFISEDLALRCPNNLCRGKYMNNGNSDVCDSRYVFT
;
A
#
# COMPACT_ATOMS: atom_id res chain seq x y z
N MET A 1 3.57 14.70 -28.90
CA MET A 1 3.18 15.78 -27.97
C MET A 1 2.38 15.10 -26.88
N GLU A 2 3.02 14.78 -25.75
CA GLU A 2 2.39 13.96 -24.72
C GLU A 2 1.32 14.80 -23.99
N SER A 3 0.05 14.41 -24.13
CA SER A 3 -1.05 15.04 -23.41
C SER A 3 -0.93 14.70 -21.94
N SER A 4 -0.59 15.68 -21.10
CA SER A 4 -0.63 15.51 -19.66
C SER A 4 -2.07 15.23 -19.23
N ALA A 5 -2.28 14.36 -18.23
CA ALA A 5 -3.61 13.96 -17.76
C ALA A 5 -4.49 15.16 -17.32
N LEU A 6 -3.88 16.32 -17.08
CA LEU A 6 -4.49 17.55 -16.62
C LEU A 6 -4.69 18.62 -17.71
N SER A 7 -4.19 18.39 -18.93
CA SER A 7 -4.35 19.35 -20.02
C SER A 7 -5.84 19.61 -20.28
N GLY A 8 -6.23 20.89 -20.32
CA GLY A 8 -7.60 21.33 -20.56
C GLY A 8 -8.58 21.15 -19.39
N LYS A 9 -8.12 20.73 -18.20
CA LYS A 9 -8.99 20.53 -17.03
C LYS A 9 -8.98 21.74 -16.10
N THR A 10 -10.15 22.06 -15.54
CA THR A 10 -10.28 23.04 -14.47
C THR A 10 -9.62 22.54 -13.18
N VAL A 11 -9.35 23.45 -12.25
CA VAL A 11 -8.80 23.10 -10.93
C VAL A 11 -9.72 22.13 -10.18
N HIS A 12 -11.04 22.27 -10.34
CA HIS A 12 -11.99 21.36 -9.71
C HIS A 12 -11.88 19.94 -10.29
N GLU A 13 -11.87 19.80 -11.61
CA GLU A 13 -11.72 18.50 -12.29
C GLU A 13 -10.38 17.85 -11.98
N ALA A 14 -9.31 18.63 -11.91
CA ALA A 14 -8.00 18.16 -11.47
C ALA A 14 -8.06 17.57 -10.05
N ARG A 15 -8.76 18.24 -9.12
CA ARG A 15 -8.96 17.74 -7.74
C ARG A 15 -9.83 16.48 -7.66
N CYS A 16 -10.72 16.24 -8.61
CA CYS A 16 -11.48 14.98 -8.68
C CYS A 16 -10.57 13.82 -9.08
N ILE A 17 -9.61 14.07 -9.98
CA ILE A 17 -8.69 13.04 -10.50
C ILE A 17 -7.62 12.67 -9.47
N PHE A 18 -7.07 13.63 -8.73
CA PHE A 18 -6.05 13.37 -7.70
C PHE A 18 -6.67 12.87 -6.40
N MET A 19 -6.89 11.55 -6.31
CA MET A 19 -7.39 10.85 -5.12
C MET A 19 -8.68 11.44 -4.51
N HIS A 20 -9.56 12.02 -5.34
CA HIS A 20 -10.75 12.72 -4.85
C HIS A 20 -10.42 13.73 -3.74
N ALA A 21 -9.38 14.56 -3.93
CA ALA A 21 -8.94 15.57 -2.96
C ALA A 21 -10.08 16.42 -2.39
N HIS A 22 -11.12 16.65 -3.21
CA HIS A 22 -12.31 17.40 -2.83
C HIS A 22 -13.19 16.69 -1.77
N MET A 23 -13.05 15.38 -1.57
CA MET A 23 -13.77 14.60 -0.54
C MET A 23 -13.00 14.53 0.80
N VAL A 24 -11.78 15.06 0.87
CA VAL A 24 -10.95 14.99 2.07
C VAL A 24 -11.35 16.09 3.05
N SER A 25 -11.44 15.77 4.34
CA SER A 25 -11.94 16.68 5.38
C SER A 25 -11.02 17.89 5.65
N SER A 26 -9.77 17.88 5.21
CA SER A 26 -8.85 19.01 5.32
C SER A 26 -7.67 18.92 4.34
N VAL A 27 -7.10 20.08 3.99
CA VAL A 27 -5.90 20.17 3.15
C VAL A 27 -4.71 19.49 3.83
N ALA A 28 -4.55 19.60 5.15
CA ALA A 28 -3.46 18.96 5.89
C ALA A 28 -3.48 17.43 5.74
N LYS A 29 -4.66 16.79 5.89
CA LYS A 29 -4.80 15.34 5.69
C LYS A 29 -4.52 14.93 4.24
N TYR A 30 -4.91 15.76 3.28
CA TYR A 30 -4.59 15.53 1.87
C TYR A 30 -3.08 15.64 1.61
N MET A 31 -2.42 16.68 2.12
CA MET A 31 -0.98 16.90 1.94
C MET A 31 -0.14 15.79 2.55
N ALA A 32 -0.55 15.22 3.68
CA ALA A 32 0.10 14.05 4.27
C ALA A 32 0.11 12.84 3.33
N ARG A 33 -0.89 12.70 2.45
CA ARG A 33 -0.99 11.62 1.45
C ARG A 33 -0.48 12.01 0.07
N PHE A 34 -0.22 13.29 -0.19
CA PHE A 34 0.23 13.78 -1.49
C PHE A 34 1.59 13.20 -1.91
N SER A 35 2.45 12.90 -0.93
CA SER A 35 3.71 12.18 -1.12
C SER A 35 3.53 10.83 -1.82
N LEU A 36 2.42 10.13 -1.59
CA LEU A 36 2.12 8.84 -2.22
C LEU A 36 1.92 8.99 -3.74
N ILE A 37 1.24 10.05 -4.17
CA ILE A 37 1.00 10.34 -5.60
C ILE A 37 2.32 10.65 -6.33
N LEU A 38 3.23 11.34 -5.65
CA LEU A 38 4.52 11.74 -6.21
C LEU A 38 5.60 10.68 -6.05
N SER A 39 5.30 9.57 -5.37
CA SER A 39 6.26 8.51 -5.16
C SER A 39 6.67 7.88 -6.50
N LYS A 40 7.95 7.54 -6.63
CA LYS A 40 8.44 6.83 -7.80
C LYS A 40 7.94 5.39 -7.73
N THR A 41 7.00 5.06 -8.59
CA THR A 41 6.38 3.73 -8.65
C THR A 41 6.62 3.08 -10.01
N VAL A 42 6.56 1.74 -10.04
CA VAL A 42 6.47 0.96 -11.27
C VAL A 42 5.03 0.48 -11.39
N LYS A 43 4.40 0.70 -12.55
CA LYS A 43 3.03 0.25 -12.78
C LYS A 43 3.01 -1.27 -12.93
N LEU A 44 2.19 -1.93 -12.11
CA LEU A 44 1.82 -3.32 -12.30
C LEU A 44 0.69 -3.36 -13.34
N ASP A 45 0.89 -4.09 -14.44
CA ASP A 45 -0.01 -4.08 -15.60
C ASP A 45 -1.30 -4.91 -15.38
N VAL A 46 -2.11 -4.59 -14.38
CA VAL A 46 -3.26 -5.41 -13.99
C VAL A 46 -4.57 -4.67 -14.29
N ASP A 47 -5.52 -5.37 -14.92
CA ASP A 47 -6.89 -4.89 -15.03
C ASP A 47 -7.62 -5.14 -13.71
N LEU A 48 -7.83 -4.08 -12.93
CA LEU A 48 -8.50 -4.15 -11.63
C LEU A 48 -9.95 -4.65 -11.71
N SER A 49 -10.60 -4.60 -12.89
CA SER A 49 -11.95 -5.17 -13.06
C SER A 49 -11.96 -6.70 -13.04
N THR A 50 -10.81 -7.33 -13.29
CA THR A 50 -10.62 -8.78 -13.27
C THR A 50 -10.11 -9.29 -11.92
N VAL A 51 -9.74 -8.39 -11.01
CA VAL A 51 -9.20 -8.71 -9.69
C VAL A 51 -10.32 -8.69 -8.66
N ASN A 52 -10.32 -9.71 -7.79
CA ASN A 52 -11.17 -9.70 -6.61
C ASN A 52 -10.54 -8.85 -5.51
N ILE A 53 -11.17 -7.72 -5.18
CA ILE A 53 -10.70 -6.80 -4.13
C ILE A 53 -11.54 -7.02 -2.88
N GLN A 54 -10.92 -7.55 -1.83
CA GLN A 54 -11.56 -7.79 -0.54
C GLN A 54 -10.94 -6.88 0.52
N ARG A 55 -11.79 -6.34 1.39
CA ARG A 55 -11.33 -5.70 2.63
C ARG A 55 -11.21 -6.78 3.69
N ILE A 56 -10.05 -6.84 4.31
CA ILE A 56 -9.78 -7.67 5.48
C ILE A 56 -9.69 -6.75 6.68
N ASP A 57 -10.15 -7.23 7.83
CA ASP A 57 -10.01 -6.49 9.09
C ASP A 57 -8.59 -6.60 9.61
N ASP A 58 -8.17 -5.56 10.32
CA ASP A 58 -6.87 -5.53 10.97
C ASP A 58 -6.77 -6.59 12.08
N GLU A 59 -5.64 -7.29 12.13
CA GLU A 59 -5.38 -8.29 13.15
C GLU A 59 -4.70 -7.64 14.37
N PRO A 60 -5.32 -7.70 15.56
CA PRO A 60 -4.68 -7.25 16.78
C PRO A 60 -3.60 -8.22 17.23
N GLY A 61 -2.53 -7.69 17.80
CA GLY A 61 -1.52 -8.46 18.52
C GLY A 61 -2.13 -9.16 19.73
N ARG A 62 -1.75 -10.42 19.93
CA ARG A 62 -2.20 -11.23 21.06
C ARG A 62 -1.01 -11.71 21.89
N ASP A 63 -1.21 -11.82 23.20
CA ASP A 63 -0.23 -12.42 24.12
C ASP A 63 -0.26 -13.96 24.06
N GLU A 64 0.55 -14.61 24.92
CA GLU A 64 0.66 -16.07 24.99
C GLU A 64 -0.68 -16.75 25.37
N ASP A 65 -1.54 -16.04 26.10
CA ASP A 65 -2.86 -16.50 26.53
C ASP A 65 -3.96 -16.18 25.50
N GLY A 66 -3.61 -15.47 24.41
CA GLY A 66 -4.52 -15.11 23.33
C GLY A 66 -5.33 -13.84 23.57
N HIS A 67 -4.99 -13.04 24.58
CA HIS A 67 -5.63 -11.75 24.87
C HIS A 67 -5.04 -10.63 24.01
N VAL A 68 -5.88 -9.66 23.64
CA VAL A 68 -5.45 -8.50 22.84
C VAL A 68 -4.50 -7.63 23.66
N VAL A 69 -3.38 -7.26 23.06
CA VAL A 69 -2.39 -6.36 23.65
C VAL A 69 -2.72 -4.91 23.29
N TYR A 70 -2.64 -4.03 24.29
CA TYR A 70 -2.95 -2.59 24.15
C TYR A 70 -1.72 -1.73 24.44
N ASP A 71 -1.68 -0.54 23.84
CA ASP A 71 -0.70 0.50 24.16
C ASP A 71 -1.09 1.30 25.41
N GLU A 72 -0.26 2.29 25.77
CA GLU A 72 -0.48 3.19 26.92
C GLU A 72 -1.77 4.04 26.80
N ASP A 73 -2.29 4.21 25.58
CA ASP A 73 -3.52 4.95 25.26
C ASP A 73 -4.76 4.04 25.21
N TRP A 74 -4.66 2.76 25.59
CA TRP A 74 -5.71 1.75 25.45
C TRP A 74 -6.14 1.47 24.01
N LYS A 75 -5.25 1.67 23.04
CA LYS A 75 -5.48 1.26 21.64
C LYS A 75 -4.90 -0.13 21.41
N PRO A 76 -5.61 -1.02 20.71
CA PRO A 76 -5.06 -2.31 20.32
C PRO A 76 -3.79 -2.12 19.49
N LEU A 77 -2.73 -2.87 19.82
CA LEU A 77 -1.57 -2.95 18.95
C LEU A 77 -1.92 -3.76 17.71
N ILE A 78 -1.92 -3.13 16.54
CA ILE A 78 -2.28 -3.78 15.28
C ILE A 78 -1.03 -4.33 14.60
N LEU A 79 -1.06 -5.61 14.22
CA LEU A 79 0.05 -6.26 13.51
C LEU A 79 0.03 -6.01 12.00
N THR A 80 -1.17 -5.78 11.45
CA THR A 80 -1.40 -5.69 10.01
C THR A 80 -1.55 -4.26 9.49
N ASP A 81 -1.29 -3.23 10.31
CA ASP A 81 -1.49 -1.84 9.92
C ASP A 81 -0.63 -1.49 8.71
N GLY A 82 -1.29 -1.06 7.63
CA GLY A 82 -0.65 -0.79 6.35
C GLY A 82 -0.18 -2.03 5.59
N THR A 83 -0.69 -3.22 5.89
CA THR A 83 -0.36 -4.46 5.16
C THR A 83 -1.59 -5.16 4.61
N GLY A 84 -1.39 -6.01 3.60
CA GLY A 84 -2.45 -6.83 3.03
C GLY A 84 -1.90 -7.97 2.19
N PHE A 85 -2.78 -8.87 1.77
CA PHE A 85 -2.43 -10.00 0.92
C PHE A 85 -2.62 -9.69 -0.56
N ILE A 86 -1.77 -10.28 -1.38
CA ILE A 86 -1.97 -10.40 -2.82
C ILE A 86 -1.94 -11.89 -3.17
N SER A 87 -2.63 -12.28 -4.25
CA SER A 87 -2.52 -13.64 -4.77
C SER A 87 -1.17 -13.87 -5.45
N GLU A 88 -0.68 -15.10 -5.43
CA GLU A 88 0.61 -15.49 -5.99
C GLU A 88 0.72 -15.12 -7.48
N ASP A 89 -0.36 -15.34 -8.25
CA ASP A 89 -0.39 -15.04 -9.69
C ASP A 89 -0.19 -13.54 -9.98
N LEU A 90 -0.72 -12.66 -9.14
CA LEU A 90 -0.50 -11.22 -9.24
C LEU A 90 0.90 -10.82 -8.77
N ALA A 91 1.41 -11.48 -7.72
CA ALA A 91 2.72 -11.22 -7.19
C ALA A 91 3.86 -11.59 -8.15
N LEU A 92 3.69 -12.66 -8.92
CA LEU A 92 4.62 -13.07 -9.99
C LEU A 92 4.74 -12.04 -11.12
N ARG A 93 3.78 -11.13 -11.24
CA ARG A 93 3.82 -10.04 -12.22
C ARG A 93 4.67 -8.85 -11.75
N CYS A 94 5.03 -8.82 -10.46
CA CYS A 94 5.88 -7.77 -9.93
C CYS A 94 7.29 -7.87 -10.54
N PRO A 95 7.89 -6.75 -10.96
CA PRO A 95 9.24 -6.77 -11.51
C PRO A 95 10.24 -7.36 -10.50
N ASN A 96 11.01 -8.37 -10.92
CA ASN A 96 11.99 -9.10 -10.09
C ASN A 96 13.05 -8.22 -9.39
N ASN A 97 13.19 -6.96 -9.82
CA ASN A 97 14.17 -6.01 -9.28
C ASN A 97 13.60 -5.10 -8.17
N LEU A 98 12.34 -5.28 -7.78
CA LEU A 98 11.67 -4.43 -6.77
C LEU A 98 11.93 -4.88 -5.32
N CYS A 99 12.49 -6.08 -5.13
CA CYS A 99 12.93 -6.58 -3.83
C CYS A 99 14.22 -5.86 -3.39
N ARG A 100 14.11 -4.61 -2.93
CA ARG A 100 15.23 -3.89 -2.30
C ARG A 100 15.04 -3.81 -0.78
N GLY A 101 14.80 -4.95 -0.15
CA GLY A 101 15.14 -5.14 1.26
C GLY A 101 16.63 -5.47 1.34
N LYS A 102 17.46 -4.59 1.93
CA LYS A 102 18.83 -4.97 2.29
C LYS A 102 18.74 -5.93 3.47
N TYR A 103 18.52 -7.21 3.21
CA TYR A 103 18.80 -8.23 4.20
C TYR A 103 20.31 -8.44 4.20
N MET A 104 21.00 -7.93 5.23
CA MET A 104 22.37 -8.37 5.48
C MET A 104 22.27 -9.79 6.04
N ASN A 105 22.47 -10.82 5.21
CA ASN A 105 22.75 -12.15 5.75
C ASN A 105 24.13 -12.63 5.31
N ASN A 106 24.91 -13.02 6.32
CA ASN A 106 26.20 -13.63 6.17
C ASN A 106 25.98 -15.10 5.82
N GLY A 107 26.00 -15.41 4.52
CA GLY A 107 26.17 -16.77 4.00
C GLY A 107 25.04 -17.76 4.32
N ASN A 108 23.98 -17.72 3.54
CA ASN A 108 23.42 -18.91 2.86
C ASN A 108 22.34 -18.46 1.87
N SER A 109 22.33 -19.10 0.70
CA SER A 109 21.42 -18.78 -0.40
C SER A 109 20.10 -19.49 -0.15
N ASP A 110 19.21 -18.82 0.57
CA ASP A 110 17.88 -19.36 0.87
C ASP A 110 16.80 -18.63 0.08
N VAL A 111 15.93 -19.45 -0.50
CA VAL A 111 14.73 -19.11 -1.28
C VAL A 111 13.97 -17.99 -0.58
N CYS A 112 13.65 -16.92 -1.33
CA CYS A 112 12.70 -15.92 -0.87
C CYS A 112 11.35 -16.60 -0.65
N ASP A 113 11.04 -16.87 0.62
CA ASP A 113 9.68 -17.17 1.07
C ASP A 113 8.78 -16.06 0.53
N SER A 114 7.83 -16.43 -0.33
CA SER A 114 6.99 -15.55 -1.13
C SER A 114 5.91 -14.86 -0.29
N ARG A 115 6.30 -14.26 0.83
CA ARG A 115 5.49 -13.30 1.57
C ARG A 115 5.70 -11.93 0.94
N TYR A 116 4.94 -11.68 -0.11
CA TYR A 116 4.88 -10.35 -0.71
C TYR A 116 4.13 -9.41 0.23
N VAL A 117 4.87 -8.71 1.08
CA VAL A 117 4.34 -7.62 1.90
C VAL A 117 4.34 -6.36 1.04
N PHE A 118 3.15 -5.88 0.68
CA PHE A 118 2.97 -4.56 0.08
C PHE A 118 2.52 -3.60 1.16
N THR A 119 3.26 -2.49 1.31
CA THR A 119 2.94 -1.34 2.16
C THR A 119 2.34 -0.21 1.33
#